data_AF-A0A435ZLH0-F1
#
_entry.id   AF-A0A435ZLH0-F1
#
_cell.length_a   1.000
_cell.length_b   1.000
_cell.length_c   1.000
_cell.angle_alpha   90.00
_cell.angle_beta   90.00
_cell.angle_gamma   90.00
#
_symmetry.space_group_name_H-M   'P 1'
#
loop_
_entity.id
_entity.type
_entity.pdbx_description
1 polymer ?
#
loop_
_entity_poly.entity_id
_entity_poly.type
_entity_poly.pdbx_seq_one_letter_code
_entity_poly.pdbx_strand_id
1 'polypeptide(L)' 'MMDVASTMVKFNLKGVVEDRDRHGNIRLYFRAPGRKKIRLREKPGSAEFHEEVRCARDGVPMLRLRMWSGL' A
#
# COMPACT_ATOMS: atom_id res chain seq x y z
N MET A 1 6.68 8.83 22.68
CA MET A 1 7.16 9.74 21.64
C MET A 1 7.71 8.85 20.54
N MET A 2 6.92 8.53 19.51
CA MET A 2 7.34 7.58 18.47
C MET A 2 8.36 8.24 17.55
N ASP A 3 9.55 7.63 17.51
CA ASP A 3 10.73 8.08 16.80
C ASP A 3 10.48 8.38 15.33
N VAL A 4 10.98 9.54 14.90
CA VAL A 4 10.98 10.07 13.51
C VAL A 4 11.99 9.35 12.60
N ALA A 5 12.42 8.14 12.97
CA ALA A 5 13.15 7.26 12.07
C ALA A 5 12.15 6.57 11.14
N SER A 6 11.67 7.30 10.13
CA SER A 6 11.05 6.73 8.92
C SER A 6 12.12 5.95 8.17
N THR A 7 12.48 4.82 8.77
CA THR A 7 13.55 3.94 8.37
C THR A 7 13.07 3.28 7.09
N MET A 8 13.92 3.37 6.08
CA MET A 8 13.85 2.71 4.78
C MET A 8 13.56 1.20 4.95
N VAL A 9 12.32 0.83 5.24
CA VAL A 9 11.86 -0.55 5.08
C VAL A 9 11.77 -0.75 3.58
N LYS A 10 12.80 -1.37 3.01
CA LYS A 10 12.75 -1.90 1.65
C LYS A 10 11.70 -3.02 1.64
N PHE A 11 10.45 -2.64 1.47
CA PHE A 11 9.37 -3.55 1.14
C PHE A 11 9.67 -4.10 -0.25
N ASN A 12 10.36 -5.25 -0.32
CA ASN A 12 10.58 -5.97 -1.56
C ASN A 12 9.29 -6.72 -1.98
N LEU A 13 8.15 -6.03 -1.92
CA LEU A 13 6.88 -6.54 -2.41
C LEU A 13 6.84 -6.34 -3.91
N LYS A 14 6.85 -7.47 -4.64
CA LYS A 14 6.80 -7.49 -6.09
C LYS A 14 5.61 -6.67 -6.61
N GLY A 15 5.91 -5.66 -7.43
CA GLY A 15 4.90 -4.79 -8.02
C GLY A 15 4.60 -3.53 -7.21
N VAL A 16 5.10 -3.37 -5.98
CA VAL A 16 4.98 -2.11 -5.24
C VAL A 16 6.04 -1.12 -5.72
N VAL A 17 5.61 0.10 -6.02
CA VAL A 17 6.44 1.19 -6.54
C VAL A 17 6.22 2.43 -5.67
N GLU A 18 7.33 3.01 -5.22
CA GLU A 18 7.36 4.27 -4.48
C GLU A 18 7.45 5.46 -5.43
N ASP A 19 6.65 6.49 -5.17
CA ASP A 19 6.60 7.74 -5.91
C ASP A 19 6.70 8.88 -4.90
N ARG A 20 7.84 9.57 -4.89
CA ARG A 20 8.08 10.73 -4.02
C ARG A 20 7.71 12.00 -4.78
N ASP A 21 6.80 12.79 -4.22
CA ASP A 21 6.47 14.08 -4.81
C ASP A 21 7.47 15.18 -4.41
N ARG A 22 7.34 16.35 -5.05
CA ARG A 22 8.17 17.54 -4.81
C ARG A 22 8.05 18.14 -3.39
N HIS A 23 7.06 17.71 -2.62
CA HIS A 23 6.81 18.15 -1.24
C HIS A 23 7.33 17.13 -0.21
N GLY A 24 7.91 16.01 -0.67
CA GLY A 24 8.42 14.95 0.20
C GLY A 24 7.37 13.92 0.61
N ASN A 25 6.15 13.97 0.07
CA ASN A 25 5.15 12.95 0.37
C ASN A 25 5.47 11.67 -0.41
N ILE A 26 5.44 10.55 0.29
CA ILE A 26 5.61 9.22 -0.30
C ILE A 26 4.23 8.69 -0.71
N ARG A 27 4.08 8.35 -2.00
CA ARG A 27 2.89 7.70 -2.55
C ARG A 27 3.27 6.31 -3.02
N LEU A 28 2.53 5.30 -2.59
CA LEU A 28 2.76 3.92 -3.01
C LEU A 28 1.75 3.48 -4.07
N TYR A 29 2.24 2.68 -5.00
CA TYR A 29 1.42 2.13 -6.08
C TYR A 29 1.71 0.66 -6.29
N PHE A 30 0.69 -0.10 -6.67
CA PHE A 30 0.83 -1.45 -7.16
C PHE A 30 0.75 -1.48 -8.69
N ARG A 31 1.73 -2.14 -9.32
CA ARG A 31 1.84 -2.36 -10.76
C ARG A 31 2.00 -3.85 -11.02
N ALA A 32 1.07 -4.41 -11.79
CA ALA A 32 1.18 -5.75 -12.37
C ALA A 32 1.18 -5.64 -13.91
N PRO A 33 1.95 -6.47 -14.63
CA PRO A 33 1.90 -6.53 -16.09
C PRO A 33 0.47 -6.75 -16.59
N GLY A 34 0.06 -6.00 -17.61
CA GLY A 34 -1.29 -6.09 -18.19
C GLY A 34 -2.42 -5.50 -17.31
N ARG A 35 -2.11 -4.93 -16.14
CA ARG A 35 -3.10 -4.30 -15.25
C ARG A 35 -2.83 -2.80 -15.08
N LYS A 36 -3.88 -2.05 -14.77
CA LYS A 36 -3.78 -0.63 -14.42
C LYS A 36 -2.98 -0.47 -13.13
N LYS A 37 -2.21 0.62 -13.03
CA LYS A 37 -1.49 1.02 -11.80
C LYS A 37 -2.53 1.39 -10.74
N ILE A 38 -2.48 0.75 -9.57
CA ILE A 38 -3.41 0.97 -8.45
C ILE A 38 -2.69 1.78 -7.38
N ARG A 39 -3.32 2.81 -6.82
CA ARG A 39 -2.75 3.60 -5.71
C ARG A 39 -3.06 2.90 -4.39
N LEU A 40 -2.02 2.59 -3.62
CA LEU A 40 -2.11 2.09 -2.26
C LEU A 40 -2.26 3.27 -1.30
N ARG A 41 -3.16 3.17 -0.34
CA ARG A 41 -3.54 4.25 0.57
C ARG A 41 -3.17 3.96 2.01
N GLU A 42 -3.07 2.69 2.37
CA GLU A 42 -2.79 2.29 3.74
C GLU A 42 -1.33 2.53 4.12
N LYS A 43 -1.07 2.58 5.43
CA LYS A 43 0.26 2.91 5.96
C LYS A 43 1.25 1.78 5.63
N PRO A 44 2.39 2.08 4.97
CA PRO A 44 3.39 1.07 4.67
C PRO A 44 3.79 0.29 5.94
N GLY A 45 3.75 -1.04 5.87
CA GLY A 45 4.08 -1.93 6.99
C GLY A 45 2.94 -2.25 7.95
N SER A 46 1.75 -1.68 7.76
CA SER A 46 0.56 -2.09 8.53
C SER A 46 -0.04 -3.38 7.96
N ALA A 47 -0.88 -4.05 8.75
CA ALA A 47 -1.60 -5.25 8.31
C ALA A 47 -2.56 -4.92 7.16
N GLU A 48 -3.21 -3.76 7.23
CA GLU A 48 -4.09 -3.21 6.21
C GLU A 48 -3.33 -2.99 4.90
N PHE A 49 -2.08 -2.50 4.96
CA PHE A 49 -1.26 -2.33 3.75
C PHE A 49 -0.95 -3.67 3.07
N HIS A 50 -0.60 -4.71 3.83
CA HIS A 50 -0.36 -6.04 3.25
C HIS A 50 -1.62 -6.60 2.58
N GLU A 51 -2.78 -6.39 3.19
CA GLU A 51 -4.05 -6.83 2.63
C GLU A 51 -4.46 -5.98 1.41
N GLU A 52 -4.20 -4.66 1.41
CA GLU A 52 -4.40 -3.80 0.24
C GLU A 52 -3.56 -4.28 -0.94
N VAL A 53 -2.29 -4.63 -0.70
CA VAL A 53 -1.39 -5.19 -1.72
C VAL A 53 -1.90 -6.53 -2.22
N ARG A 54 -2.38 -7.42 -1.34
CA ARG A 54 -2.98 -8.70 -1.71
C ARG A 54 -4.21 -8.48 -2.59
N CYS A 55 -5.14 -7.62 -2.17
CA CYS A 55 -6.32 -7.24 -2.94
C CYS A 55 -5.93 -6.69 -4.33
N ALA A 56 -4.96 -5.78 -4.40
CA ALA A 56 -4.48 -5.21 -5.66
C ALA A 56 -3.85 -6.28 -6.58
N ARG A 57 -3.12 -7.24 -6.01
CA ARG A 57 -2.54 -8.39 -6.73
C ARG A 57 -3.60 -9.34 -7.24
N ASP A 58 -4.62 -9.63 -6.44
CA ASP A 58 -5.67 -10.58 -6.78
C ASP A 58 -6.75 -9.92 -7.66
N GLY A 59 -6.74 -8.58 -7.78
CA GLY A 59 -7.71 -7.81 -8.54
C GLY A 59 -9.05 -7.64 -7.81
N VAL A 60 -9.05 -7.83 -6.49
CA VAL A 60 -10.22 -7.71 -5.63
C VAL A 60 -10.22 -6.31 -5.00
N PRO A 61 -11.35 -5.60 -4.95
CA PRO A 61 -11.41 -4.31 -4.26
C PRO A 61 -11.27 -4.49 -2.73
N MET A 62 -10.37 -3.71 -2.12
CA MET A 62 -10.16 -3.72 -0.66
C MET A 62 -11.39 -3.27 0.15
N LEU A 63 -12.37 -2.62 -0.50
CA LEU A 63 -13.66 -2.26 0.10
C LEU A 63 -14.39 -3.44 0.77
N ARG A 64 -14.08 -4.68 0.35
CA ARG A 64 -14.70 -5.91 0.87
C ARG A 64 -14.34 -6.22 2.33
N LEU A 65 -13.24 -5.70 2.87
CA LEU A 65 -12.79 -6.01 4.23
C LEU A 65 -13.08 -4.90 5.26
N ARG A 66 -13.30 -3.66 4.81
CA ARG A 66 -13.67 -2.54 5.70
C ARG A 66 -15.16 -2.51 6.06
N MET A 67 -16.01 -3.30 5.40
CA MET A 67 -17.46 -3.33 5.63
C MET A 67 -17.92 -4.25 6.78
N TRP A 68 -17.02 -4.92 7.51
CA TRP A 68 -17.41 -5.78 8.65
C TRP A 68 -16.39 -5.75 9.80
N SER A 69 -16.15 -4.57 10.34
CA SER A 69 -15.55 -4.40 11.67
C SER A 69 -16.36 -3.39 12.48
N GLY A 70 -17.68 -3.58 12.45
CA GLY A 70 -18.65 -2.95 13.33
C GLY A 70 -19.40 -4.04 14.07
N LEU A 71 -18.75 -4.61 15.08
CA LEU A 71 -19.35 -5.38 16.18
C LEU A 71 -18.64 -4.91 17.45
#